data_AF-G6Y4R0-F1
#
_entry.id   AF-G6Y4R0-F1
#
_cell.length_a   1.000
_cell.length_b   1.000
_cell.length_c   1.000
_cell.angle_alpha   90.00
_cell.angle_beta   90.00
_cell.angle_gamma   90.00
#
_symmetry.space_group_name_H-M   'P 1'
#
loop_
_entity.id
_entity.type
_entity.pdbx_description
1 polymer ?
#
loop_
_entity_poly.entity_id
_entity_poly.type
_entity_poly.pdbx_seq_one_letter_code
_entity_poly.pdbx_strand_id
1 'polypeptide(L)'
;MNREFRSLVARIARFVFESGQSSIIDAVRVIWNLSVLVAYVENERPRRNTIIIMDQGLLQGFWSILLKSKHRETSEKWLEILSAIGVHDMVFVHLRGEAGVARDRLLTRGDRSSRMQRTSPDRDLDLWSSADRACREMAAVLETGMGTEDHLLAAVDVDRLASPEDVAERALEVVLLACLDRHRLCGSAGQ
;
A
#
# COMPACT_ATOMS: atom_id res chain seq x y z
N MET A 1 3.33 -26.46 0.38
CA MET A 1 2.57 -25.22 0.73
C MET A 1 2.84 -24.92 2.18
N ASN A 2 3.54 -23.82 2.45
CA ASN A 2 4.20 -23.52 3.73
C ASN A 2 3.17 -23.29 4.87
N ARG A 3 3.48 -23.72 6.09
CA ARG A 3 2.62 -23.55 7.28
C ARG A 3 2.43 -22.06 7.61
N GLU A 4 3.47 -21.28 7.38
CA GLU A 4 3.51 -19.82 7.55
C GLU A 4 2.55 -19.12 6.58
N PHE A 5 2.61 -19.46 5.29
CA PHE A 5 1.68 -18.94 4.28
C PHE A 5 0.21 -19.19 4.65
N ARG A 6 -0.13 -20.40 5.12
CA ARG A 6 -1.49 -20.71 5.58
C ARG A 6 -1.90 -19.89 6.80
N SER A 7 -0.97 -19.68 7.74
CA SER A 7 -1.21 -18.83 8.90
C SER A 7 -1.45 -17.38 8.48
N LEU A 8 -0.68 -16.86 7.54
CA LEU A 8 -0.82 -15.50 7.04
C LEU A 8 -2.14 -15.29 6.30
N VAL A 9 -2.55 -16.23 5.44
CA VAL A 9 -3.86 -16.21 4.78
C VAL A 9 -5.00 -16.21 5.80
N ALA A 10 -4.88 -16.98 6.90
CA ALA A 10 -5.87 -16.98 7.97
C ALA A 10 -5.96 -15.63 8.70
N ARG A 11 -4.82 -14.97 8.96
CA ARG A 11 -4.77 -13.62 9.55
C ARG A 11 -5.41 -12.59 8.62
N ILE A 12 -5.11 -12.64 7.33
CA ILE A 12 -5.76 -11.79 6.31
C ILE A 12 -7.27 -12.01 6.28
N ALA A 13 -7.72 -13.26 6.28
CA ALA A 13 -9.13 -13.58 6.29
C ALA A 13 -9.83 -13.01 7.54
N ARG A 14 -9.25 -13.22 8.73
CA ARG A 14 -9.76 -12.67 9.99
C ARG A 14 -9.88 -11.15 9.94
N PHE A 15 -8.82 -10.47 9.52
CA PHE A 15 -8.79 -9.02 9.35
C PHE A 15 -9.91 -8.52 8.42
N VAL A 16 -10.07 -9.15 7.26
CA VAL A 16 -11.10 -8.77 6.28
C VAL A 16 -12.51 -8.99 6.83
N PHE A 17 -12.78 -10.12 7.48
CA PHE A 17 -14.11 -10.40 8.04
C PHE A 17 -14.45 -9.45 9.20
N GLU A 18 -13.51 -9.19 10.11
CA GLU A 18 -13.72 -8.29 11.25
C GLU A 18 -13.86 -6.83 10.85
N SER A 19 -13.22 -6.41 9.74
CA SER A 19 -13.37 -5.05 9.20
C SER A 19 -14.82 -4.70 8.81
N GLY A 20 -15.71 -5.70 8.68
CA GLY A 20 -17.12 -5.49 8.38
C GLY A 20 -17.35 -5.01 6.94
N GLN A 21 -16.68 -5.66 5.97
CA GLN A 21 -16.88 -5.38 4.55
C GLN A 21 -18.37 -5.40 4.16
N SER A 22 -18.77 -4.52 3.26
CA SER A 22 -20.17 -4.34 2.86
C SER A 22 -20.79 -5.57 2.16
N SER A 23 -19.97 -6.48 1.63
CA SER A 23 -20.41 -7.67 0.91
C SER A 23 -19.44 -8.83 1.12
N ILE A 24 -19.97 -10.06 1.24
CA ILE A 24 -19.18 -11.29 1.31
C ILE A 24 -18.36 -11.49 0.03
N ILE A 25 -18.92 -11.11 -1.13
CA ILE A 25 -18.21 -11.21 -2.42
C ILE A 25 -17.00 -10.25 -2.43
N ASP A 26 -17.17 -9.05 -1.88
CA ASP A 26 -16.06 -8.09 -1.73
C ASP A 26 -14.99 -8.64 -0.78
N ALA A 27 -15.39 -9.25 0.33
CA ALA A 27 -14.47 -9.89 1.28
C ALA A 27 -13.65 -11.02 0.62
N VAL A 28 -14.31 -11.95 -0.08
CA VAL A 28 -13.63 -13.06 -0.77
C VAL A 28 -12.64 -12.54 -1.82
N ARG A 29 -13.04 -11.54 -2.60
CA ARG A 29 -12.17 -10.94 -3.63
C ARG A 29 -10.92 -10.30 -3.02
N VAL A 30 -11.07 -9.59 -1.90
CA VAL A 30 -9.95 -8.95 -1.22
C VAL A 30 -8.99 -9.99 -0.61
N ILE A 31 -9.54 -11.02 0.06
CA ILE A 31 -8.74 -12.12 0.61
C ILE A 31 -7.95 -12.81 -0.51
N TRP A 32 -8.60 -13.11 -1.64
CA TRP A 32 -7.95 -13.71 -2.80
C TRP A 32 -6.82 -12.84 -3.34
N ASN A 33 -7.08 -11.56 -3.59
CA ASN A 33 -6.07 -10.63 -4.12
C ASN A 33 -4.85 -10.52 -3.21
N LEU A 34 -5.05 -10.36 -1.90
CA LEU A 34 -3.96 -10.32 -0.93
C LEU A 34 -3.20 -11.64 -0.88
N SER A 35 -3.90 -12.78 -0.90
CA SER A 35 -3.26 -14.11 -0.88
C SER A 35 -2.38 -14.34 -2.12
N VAL A 36 -2.84 -13.92 -3.29
CA VAL A 36 -2.07 -14.00 -4.54
C VAL A 36 -0.84 -13.09 -4.50
N LEU A 37 -0.98 -11.86 -4.01
CA LEU A 37 0.15 -10.92 -3.87
C LEU A 37 1.20 -11.45 -2.89
N VAL A 38 0.77 -12.02 -1.76
CA VAL A 38 1.67 -12.66 -0.81
C VAL A 38 2.40 -13.83 -1.46
N ALA A 39 1.69 -14.72 -2.16
CA ALA A 39 2.31 -15.86 -2.84
C ALA A 39 3.31 -15.40 -3.91
N TYR A 40 2.99 -14.31 -4.62
CA TYR A 40 3.90 -13.69 -5.58
C TYR A 40 5.16 -13.16 -4.90
N VAL A 41 5.04 -12.40 -3.81
CA VAL A 41 6.17 -11.92 -3.01
C VAL A 41 7.04 -13.08 -2.53
N GLU A 42 6.45 -14.12 -1.94
CA GLU A 42 7.19 -15.30 -1.46
C GLU A 42 7.94 -16.02 -2.59
N ASN A 43 7.34 -16.11 -3.78
CA ASN A 43 7.94 -16.78 -4.93
C ASN A 43 9.07 -15.97 -5.58
N GLU A 44 8.94 -14.64 -5.60
CA GLU A 44 9.92 -13.76 -6.23
C GLU A 44 11.08 -13.39 -5.30
N ARG A 45 10.86 -13.33 -3.99
CA ARG A 45 11.89 -13.01 -2.98
C ARG A 45 13.19 -13.83 -3.08
N PRO A 46 13.21 -15.15 -3.36
CA PRO A 46 14.47 -15.89 -3.49
C PRO A 46 15.27 -15.56 -4.76
N ARG A 47 14.69 -14.82 -5.72
CA ARG A 47 15.42 -14.42 -6.94
C ARG A 47 16.46 -13.37 -6.58
N ARG A 48 17.72 -13.66 -6.93
CA ARG A 48 18.83 -12.75 -6.73
C ARG A 48 18.93 -11.75 -7.88
N ASN A 49 19.38 -10.54 -7.57
CA ASN A 49 19.66 -9.46 -8.53
C ASN A 49 18.42 -8.98 -9.32
N THR A 50 17.23 -9.06 -8.73
CA THR A 50 15.99 -8.57 -9.34
C THR A 50 15.37 -7.47 -8.48
N ILE A 51 15.03 -6.35 -9.13
CA ILE A 51 14.20 -5.29 -8.52
C ILE A 51 12.77 -5.51 -9.00
N ILE A 52 11.84 -5.58 -8.06
CA ILE A 52 10.41 -5.79 -8.35
C ILE A 52 9.68 -4.50 -8.02
N ILE A 53 9.05 -3.91 -9.04
CA ILE A 53 8.20 -2.74 -8.87
C ILE A 53 6.76 -3.21 -8.85
N MET A 54 6.06 -2.96 -7.74
CA MET A 54 4.65 -3.30 -7.58
C MET A 54 3.82 -2.02 -7.57
N ASP A 55 3.13 -1.73 -8.68
CA ASP A 55 2.13 -0.65 -8.68
C ASP A 55 0.93 -1.06 -7.82
N GLN A 56 0.55 -0.18 -6.89
CA GLN A 56 -0.53 -0.35 -5.92
C GLN A 56 -0.33 -1.48 -4.87
N GLY A 57 0.32 -2.58 -5.22
CA GLY A 57 0.91 -3.57 -4.29
C GLY A 57 0.02 -4.05 -3.14
N LEU A 58 0.65 -4.47 -2.03
CA LEU A 58 -0.03 -4.93 -0.82
C LEU A 58 -0.84 -3.80 -0.16
N LEU A 59 -0.34 -2.57 -0.19
CA LEU A 59 -0.97 -1.43 0.46
C LEU A 59 -2.34 -1.09 -0.14
N GLN A 60 -2.56 -1.27 -1.45
CA GLN A 60 -3.87 -1.04 -2.05
C GLN A 60 -4.93 -2.01 -1.52
N GLY A 61 -4.55 -3.25 -1.23
CA GLY A 61 -5.45 -4.23 -0.63
C GLY A 61 -5.90 -3.78 0.76
N PHE A 62 -4.97 -3.38 1.62
CA PHE A 62 -5.28 -2.85 2.96
C PHE A 62 -6.05 -1.53 2.90
N TRP A 63 -5.67 -0.62 2.00
CA TRP A 63 -6.37 0.63 1.78
C TRP A 63 -7.83 0.40 1.36
N SER A 64 -8.08 -0.55 0.45
CA SER A 64 -9.44 -0.90 0.04
C SER A 64 -10.28 -1.46 1.20
N ILE A 65 -9.67 -2.13 2.17
CA ILE A 65 -10.35 -2.65 3.36
C ILE A 65 -10.71 -1.49 4.29
N LEU A 66 -9.74 -0.64 4.62
CA LEU A 66 -9.89 0.49 5.53
C LEU A 66 -10.88 1.54 5.02
N LEU A 67 -10.94 1.75 3.70
CA LEU A 67 -11.89 2.67 3.08
C LEU A 67 -13.35 2.21 3.25
N LYS A 68 -13.58 0.89 3.30
CA LYS A 68 -14.92 0.28 3.35
C LYS A 68 -15.29 -0.30 4.71
N SER A 69 -14.39 -0.27 5.68
CA SER A 69 -14.61 -0.89 6.98
C SER A 69 -15.63 -0.11 7.81
N LYS A 70 -16.64 -0.81 8.33
CA LYS A 70 -17.61 -0.24 9.27
C LYS A 70 -17.09 -0.23 10.71
N HIS A 71 -16.13 -1.11 11.02
CA HIS A 71 -15.50 -1.24 12.32
C HIS A 71 -14.02 -0.93 12.19
N ARG A 72 -13.51 -0.01 13.03
CA ARG A 72 -12.11 0.42 13.00
C ARG A 72 -11.18 -0.47 13.83
N GLU A 73 -11.73 -1.26 14.74
CA GLU A 73 -10.96 -2.15 15.60
C GLU A 73 -11.12 -3.59 15.13
N THR A 74 -10.01 -4.17 14.66
CA THR A 74 -9.86 -5.58 14.30
C THR A 74 -8.85 -6.21 15.25
N SER A 75 -9.00 -7.50 15.54
CA SER A 75 -8.07 -8.26 16.38
C SER A 75 -6.68 -8.40 15.73
N GLU A 76 -6.61 -8.34 14.41
CA GLU A 76 -5.38 -8.29 13.63
C GLU A 76 -5.11 -6.86 13.17
N LYS A 77 -3.87 -6.38 13.30
CA LYS A 77 -3.46 -5.10 12.72
C LYS A 77 -2.83 -5.32 11.34
N TRP A 78 -3.23 -4.51 10.37
CA TRP A 78 -2.69 -4.60 9.00
C TRP A 78 -1.16 -4.46 8.95
N LEU A 79 -0.57 -3.62 9.81
CA LEU A 79 0.88 -3.51 9.97
C LEU A 79 1.55 -4.81 10.42
N GLU A 80 0.93 -5.55 11.35
CA GLU A 80 1.46 -6.83 11.84
C GLU A 80 1.36 -7.92 10.77
N ILE A 81 0.36 -7.83 9.89
CA ILE A 81 0.24 -8.71 8.72
C ILE A 81 1.34 -8.35 7.71
N LEU A 82 1.57 -7.06 7.44
CA LEU A 82 2.67 -6.61 6.58
C LEU A 82 4.03 -7.04 7.12
N SER A 83 4.30 -6.83 8.41
CA SER A 83 5.54 -7.30 9.03
C SER A 83 5.69 -8.82 8.92
N ALA A 84 4.62 -9.60 9.09
CA ALA A 84 4.66 -11.06 8.90
C ALA A 84 4.86 -11.51 7.45
N ILE A 85 4.47 -10.70 6.46
CA ILE A 85 4.86 -10.91 5.04
C ILE A 85 6.38 -10.69 4.87
N GLY A 86 7.02 -10.01 5.83
CA GLY A 86 8.42 -9.69 5.81
C GLY A 86 8.73 -8.47 4.96
N VAL A 87 7.80 -7.49 4.85
CA VAL A 87 8.01 -6.29 4.02
C VAL A 87 9.15 -5.39 4.49
N HIS A 88 9.90 -5.81 5.50
CA HIS A 88 11.14 -5.20 5.91
C HIS A 88 12.03 -4.95 4.70
N ASP A 89 12.13 -5.86 3.72
CA ASP A 89 12.95 -5.74 2.50
C ASP A 89 12.35 -4.84 1.38
N MET A 90 11.21 -4.20 1.62
CA MET A 90 10.49 -3.41 0.63
C MET A 90 10.58 -1.91 0.92
N VAL A 91 10.56 -1.09 -0.13
CA VAL A 91 10.39 0.36 -0.01
C VAL A 91 9.03 0.73 -0.59
N PHE A 92 8.15 1.30 0.23
CA PHE A 92 6.88 1.84 -0.20
C PHE A 92 7.07 3.27 -0.68
N VAL A 93 6.62 3.57 -1.89
CA VAL A 93 6.68 4.94 -2.43
C VAL A 93 5.32 5.60 -2.29
N HIS A 94 5.25 6.70 -1.54
CA HIS A 94 4.05 7.50 -1.39
C HIS A 94 4.17 8.77 -2.24
N LEU A 95 3.40 8.82 -3.33
CA LEU A 95 3.29 10.00 -4.17
C LEU A 95 2.26 10.98 -3.58
N ARG A 96 2.75 12.01 -2.89
CA ARG A 96 1.95 13.08 -2.27
C ARG A 96 1.58 14.11 -3.32
N GLY A 97 0.44 13.92 -3.95
CA GLY A 97 -0.17 14.90 -4.85
C GLY A 97 -1.45 15.47 -4.26
N GLU A 98 -1.83 16.67 -4.69
CA GLU A 98 -3.15 17.19 -4.36
C GLU A 98 -4.23 16.32 -5.01
N ALA A 99 -5.34 16.08 -4.29
CA ALA A 99 -6.45 15.28 -4.79
C ALA A 99 -7.00 15.78 -6.15
N GLY A 100 -6.85 17.08 -6.43
CA GLY A 100 -7.15 17.68 -7.74
C GLY A 100 -6.37 17.04 -8.90
N VAL A 101 -5.08 16.72 -8.72
CA VAL A 101 -4.25 16.06 -9.74
C VAL A 101 -4.79 14.68 -10.08
N ALA A 102 -5.13 13.89 -9.06
CA ALA A 102 -5.70 12.56 -9.24
C ALA A 102 -7.07 12.61 -9.92
N ARG A 103 -7.89 13.61 -9.56
CA ARG A 103 -9.20 13.85 -10.18
C ARG A 103 -9.07 14.26 -11.64
N ASP A 104 -8.19 15.21 -11.97
CA ASP A 104 -8.00 15.70 -13.34
C ASP A 104 -7.48 14.57 -14.24
N ARG A 105 -6.46 13.83 -13.79
CA ARG A 105 -5.95 12.64 -14.49
C ARG A 105 -7.03 11.58 -14.69
N LEU A 106 -7.92 11.42 -13.72
CA LEU A 106 -9.03 10.47 -13.83
C LEU A 106 -10.09 10.93 -14.84
N LEU A 107 -10.39 12.23 -14.91
CA LEU A 107 -11.31 12.79 -15.90
C LEU A 107 -10.78 12.60 -17.33
N THR A 108 -9.46 12.64 -17.53
CA THR A 108 -8.83 12.38 -18.83
C THR A 108 -8.89 10.89 -19.23
N ARG A 109 -9.04 9.97 -18.27
CA ARG A 109 -9.19 8.53 -18.54
C ARG A 109 -10.62 8.24 -19.02
N GLY A 110 -10.78 8.14 -20.35
CA GLY A 110 -12.08 7.94 -21.00
C GLY A 110 -12.73 6.57 -20.77
N ASP A 111 -12.14 5.66 -20.00
CA ASP A 111 -12.56 4.26 -19.88
C ASP A 111 -13.58 3.99 -18.75
N ARG A 112 -13.97 5.01 -17.95
CA ARG A 112 -14.93 4.92 -16.82
C ARG A 112 -14.70 3.70 -15.91
N SER A 113 -13.46 3.21 -15.86
CA SER A 113 -13.12 1.93 -15.24
C SER A 113 -12.89 2.08 -13.74
N SER A 114 -12.65 3.31 -13.28
CA SER A 114 -12.36 3.63 -11.89
C SER A 114 -13.61 3.57 -11.02
N ARG A 115 -13.45 3.04 -9.81
CA ARG A 115 -14.49 3.08 -8.79
C ARG A 115 -14.84 4.52 -8.38
N MET A 116 -13.88 5.44 -8.50
CA MET A 116 -14.07 6.87 -8.24
C MET A 116 -14.87 7.60 -9.33
N GLN A 117 -15.14 6.96 -10.48
CA GLN A 117 -15.99 7.49 -11.56
C GLN A 117 -17.42 6.92 -11.53
N ARG A 118 -17.69 5.87 -10.74
CA ARG A 118 -18.96 5.13 -10.73
C ARG A 118 -19.95 5.57 -9.64
N THR A 119 -19.57 6.51 -8.77
CA THR A 119 -20.47 7.08 -7.75
C THR A 119 -21.33 8.21 -8.31
N SER A 120 -22.48 8.44 -7.66
CA SER A 120 -23.37 9.56 -8.03
C SER A 120 -22.77 10.90 -7.58
N PRO A 121 -23.02 12.01 -8.31
CA PRO A 121 -22.40 13.32 -8.08
C PRO A 121 -22.47 13.83 -6.62
N ASP A 122 -23.57 13.54 -5.91
CA ASP A 122 -23.78 14.01 -4.53
C ASP A 122 -22.96 13.25 -3.47
N ARG A 123 -22.34 12.10 -3.80
CA ARG A 123 -21.48 11.32 -2.89
C ARG A 123 -19.99 11.48 -3.18
N ASP A 124 -19.62 12.21 -4.23
CA ASP A 124 -18.25 12.22 -4.75
C ASP A 124 -17.28 13.04 -3.86
N LEU A 125 -17.72 14.15 -3.25
CA LEU A 125 -16.86 14.96 -2.35
C LEU A 125 -16.45 14.19 -1.07
N ASP A 126 -17.36 13.39 -0.52
CA ASP A 126 -17.10 12.57 0.66
C ASP A 126 -16.18 11.38 0.35
N LEU A 127 -16.24 10.84 -0.87
CA LEU A 127 -15.43 9.69 -1.26
C LEU A 127 -13.96 10.08 -1.49
N TRP A 128 -13.69 11.18 -2.22
CA TRP A 128 -12.32 11.67 -2.45
C TRP A 128 -11.63 12.09 -1.15
N SER A 129 -12.35 12.79 -0.27
CA SER A 129 -11.82 13.17 1.06
C SER A 129 -11.59 11.96 1.96
N SER A 130 -12.48 10.96 1.93
CA SER A 130 -12.28 9.70 2.67
C SER A 130 -11.10 8.88 2.13
N ALA A 131 -10.93 8.86 0.80
CA ALA A 131 -9.82 8.20 0.12
C ALA A 131 -8.46 8.84 0.49
N ASP A 132 -8.38 10.17 0.41
CA ASP A 132 -7.19 10.95 0.81
C ASP A 132 -6.88 10.75 2.30
N ARG A 133 -7.89 10.86 3.17
CA ARG A 133 -7.73 10.63 4.61
C ARG A 133 -7.19 9.22 4.90
N ALA A 134 -7.78 8.17 4.32
CA ALA A 134 -7.32 6.80 4.53
C ALA A 134 -5.88 6.59 4.02
N CYS A 135 -5.51 7.23 2.91
CA CYS A 135 -4.15 7.19 2.40
C CYS A 135 -3.16 7.86 3.35
N ARG A 136 -3.49 9.06 3.87
CA ARG A 136 -2.67 9.78 4.86
C ARG A 136 -2.55 9.03 6.19
N GLU A 137 -3.64 8.43 6.67
CA GLU A 137 -3.62 7.61 7.88
C GLU A 137 -2.67 6.42 7.72
N MET A 138 -2.73 5.71 6.59
CA MET A 138 -1.79 4.61 6.31
C MET A 138 -0.35 5.09 6.19
N ALA A 139 -0.10 6.21 5.51
CA ALA A 139 1.23 6.80 5.38
C ALA A 139 1.81 7.19 6.74
N ALA A 140 1.04 7.89 7.58
CA ALA A 140 1.47 8.28 8.93
C ALA A 140 1.78 7.05 9.80
N VAL A 141 1.00 5.97 9.66
CA VAL A 141 1.26 4.71 10.34
C VAL A 141 2.52 4.01 9.82
N LEU A 142 2.88 4.12 8.54
CA LEU A 142 4.16 3.62 8.02
C LEU A 142 5.35 4.49 8.44
N GLU A 143 5.16 5.81 8.55
CA GLU A 143 6.17 6.76 9.05
C GLU A 143 6.49 6.54 10.53
N THR A 144 5.49 6.13 11.33
CA THR A 144 5.61 5.97 12.79
C THR A 144 5.79 4.51 13.25
N GLY A 145 5.32 3.55 12.45
CA GLY A 145 4.95 2.23 12.93
C GLY A 145 6.00 1.13 12.83
N MET A 146 7.24 1.44 12.46
CA MET A 146 8.32 0.45 12.44
C MET A 146 9.53 1.02 13.15
N GLY A 147 9.71 0.58 14.41
CA GLY A 147 10.66 1.15 15.36
C GLY A 147 12.03 1.43 14.78
N THR A 148 12.48 2.66 15.05
CA THR A 148 13.84 3.25 15.01
C THR A 148 14.81 2.99 13.85
N GLU A 149 14.72 1.96 13.02
CA GLU A 149 15.82 1.66 12.07
C GLU A 149 15.44 1.23 10.64
N ASP A 150 14.17 1.05 10.27
CA ASP A 150 13.80 0.72 8.88
C ASP A 150 12.88 1.78 8.27
N HIS A 151 13.45 2.70 7.48
CA HIS A 151 12.68 3.64 6.66
C HIS A 151 11.98 2.91 5.51
N LEU A 152 10.74 2.50 5.73
CA LEU A 152 9.95 1.75 4.75
C LEU A 152 9.11 2.62 3.83
N LEU A 153 9.01 3.92 4.11
CA LEU A 153 8.24 4.86 3.30
C LEU A 153 9.16 5.93 2.70
N ALA A 154 9.23 5.93 1.37
CA ALA A 154 9.81 6.98 0.55
C ALA A 154 8.68 7.90 0.06
N ALA A 155 8.60 9.12 0.59
CA ALA A 155 7.53 10.05 0.24
C ALA A 155 8.00 11.10 -0.78
N VAL A 156 7.30 11.21 -1.91
CA VAL A 156 7.63 12.11 -3.02
C VAL A 156 6.50 13.11 -3.21
N ASP A 157 6.80 14.39 -3.12
CA ASP A 157 5.82 15.45 -3.40
C ASP A 157 5.67 15.65 -4.90
N VAL A 158 4.44 15.53 -5.38
CA VAL A 158 4.08 15.62 -6.80
C VAL A 158 3.35 16.94 -7.03
N ASP A 159 4.04 17.86 -7.69
CA ASP A 159 3.45 19.09 -8.20
C ASP A 159 2.40 18.78 -9.28
N ARG A 160 1.35 19.60 -9.36
CA ARG A 160 0.32 19.54 -10.41
C ARG A 160 0.92 19.62 -11.82
N LEU A 161 2.03 20.34 -11.97
CA LEU A 161 2.71 20.54 -13.26
C LEU A 161 3.86 19.56 -13.52
N ALA A 162 4.16 18.65 -12.58
CA ALA A 162 5.25 17.70 -12.75
C ALA A 162 4.96 16.71 -13.89
N SER A 163 5.94 16.50 -14.77
CA SER A 163 5.86 15.46 -15.79
C SER A 163 5.99 14.07 -15.14
N PRO A 164 5.47 13.00 -15.77
CA PRO A 164 5.71 11.64 -15.30
C PRO A 164 7.19 11.30 -15.13
N GLU A 165 8.04 11.83 -16.02
CA GLU A 165 9.49 11.67 -15.99
C GLU A 165 10.09 12.32 -14.73
N ASP A 166 9.70 13.55 -14.40
CA ASP A 166 10.17 14.24 -13.19
C ASP A 166 9.76 13.48 -11.91
N VAL A 167 8.55 12.93 -11.89
CA VAL A 167 8.05 12.14 -10.74
C VAL A 167 8.84 10.84 -10.61
N ALA A 168 9.17 10.19 -11.73
CA ALA A 168 9.95 8.96 -11.73
C ALA A 168 11.39 9.20 -11.27
N GLU A 169 12.02 10.29 -11.70
CA GLU A 169 13.37 10.68 -11.29
C GLU A 169 13.41 10.95 -9.77
N ARG A 170 12.50 11.78 -9.25
CA ARG A 170 12.40 12.03 -7.80
C ARG A 170 12.12 10.77 -6.99
N ALA A 171 11.26 9.89 -7.49
CA ALA A 171 10.99 8.62 -6.82
C ALA A 171 12.24 7.74 -6.78
N LEU A 172 13.02 7.69 -7.86
CA LEU A 172 14.29 6.97 -7.90
C LEU A 172 15.28 7.53 -6.87
N GLU A 173 15.43 8.86 -6.81
CA GLU A 173 16.34 9.51 -5.85
C GLU A 173 15.99 9.14 -4.40
N VAL A 174 14.72 9.27 -4.01
CA VAL A 174 14.28 8.98 -2.63
C VAL A 174 14.41 7.49 -2.31
N VAL A 175 14.09 6.60 -3.25
CA VAL A 175 14.27 5.15 -3.06
C VAL A 175 15.75 4.79 -2.92
N LEU A 176 16.63 5.36 -3.74
CA LEU A 176 18.07 5.14 -3.64
C LEU A 176 18.61 5.58 -2.28
N LEU A 177 18.18 6.74 -1.78
CA LEU A 177 18.55 7.22 -0.44
C LEU A 177 18.07 6.24 0.64
N ALA A 178 16.80 5.81 0.60
CA ALA A 178 16.27 4.83 1.54
C ALA A 178 17.03 3.50 1.52
N CYS A 179 17.41 3.01 0.33
CA CYS A 179 18.23 1.81 0.18
C CYS A 179 19.65 1.99 0.75
N LEU A 180 20.29 3.15 0.51
CA LEU A 180 21.63 3.45 1.00
C LEU A 180 21.69 3.56 2.53
N ASP A 181 20.74 4.26 3.13
CA ASP A 181 20.68 4.42 4.58
C ASP A 181 20.47 3.08 5.27
N ARG A 182 19.64 2.22 4.70
CA ARG A 182 19.49 0.84 5.15
C ARG A 182 20.79 0.03 5.06
N HIS A 183 21.52 0.14 3.95
CA HIS A 183 22.80 -0.56 3.81
C HIS A 183 23.84 -0.10 4.84
N ARG A 184 23.85 1.20 5.18
CA ARG A 184 24.72 1.75 6.24
C ARG A 184 24.38 1.17 7.62
N LEU A 185 23.09 1.06 7.94
CA LEU A 185 22.62 0.47 9.21
C LEU A 185 22.99 -1.02 9.32
N CYS A 186 22.78 -1.81 8.26
CA CYS A 186 23.22 -3.22 8.24
C CYS A 186 24.74 -3.39 8.35
N GLY A 187 25.53 -2.46 7.80
CA GLY A 187 26.99 -2.46 7.90
C GLY A 187 27.51 -2.09 9.30
N SER A 188 26.77 -1.28 10.05
CA SER A 188 27.12 -0.87 11.41
C SER A 188 26.76 -1.90 12.48
N ALA A 189 25.73 -2.73 12.26
CA ALA A 189 25.33 -3.80 13.18
C ALA A 189 26.25 -5.04 13.14
N GLY A 190 27.25 -5.03 12.24
CA GLY A 190 28.24 -6.11 12.08
C GLY A 190 29.63 -5.81 12.67
N GLN A 191 29.79 -4.74 13.45
CA GLN A 191 31.01 -4.39 14.20
C GLN A 191 30.76 -4.48 15.71
#